data_AF-H2CJN5-F1
#
_entry.id   AF-H2CJN5-F1
#
_cell.length_a   1.000
_cell.length_b   1.000
_cell.length_c   1.000
_cell.angle_alpha   90.00
_cell.angle_beta   90.00
_cell.angle_gamma   90.00
#
_symmetry.space_group_name_H-M   'P 1'
#
loop_
_entity.id
_entity.type
_entity.pdbx_description
1 polymer ?
#
loop_
_entity_poly.entity_id
_entity_poly.type
_entity_poly.pdbx_seq_one_letter_code
_entity_poly.pdbx_strand_id
1 'polypeptide(L)'
;MIVSLMASLLLVAASTLSADEPVRFERRGVISQIRSQSELILKAERPGFLKHRSPDAVEAYFVWSDREWIIVSEDGSETARCRITRLNESGGVLNMNAMLVEPTSEIRAGFAFGEYLPVKRIDPPARILSRKKERPTLIRHAVDKKEMLYIPEDYLVFGQGTDEAGDDFNPHFYEREVSVTPHIRAFYMDRTEVTNQEYYRFCKKTGHAMPPEWKEGFPADQADHPFVYATFADVQAYARWTGKRLPTEWEWELAARGGLREREGIDEFSESPPSYPAGADPTGCITLEHGRSVAVNELQDKNRRGLVGMCGNAPEWTSSYYAPYPGARFQRYMGRIRRVLRGGAFYLPADRARAEARMPASELDKAGFRLVIDVK
;
A
#
# COMPACT_ATOMS: atom_id res chain seq x y z
N MET A 1 29.98 17.08 -29.11
CA MET A 1 29.08 17.27 -30.26
C MET A 1 27.73 17.72 -29.70
N ILE A 2 27.37 19.00 -29.84
CA ILE A 2 26.10 19.51 -29.33
C ILE A 2 25.02 19.02 -30.30
N VAL A 3 24.46 17.86 -29.99
CA VAL A 3 23.29 17.36 -30.71
C VAL A 3 22.09 18.02 -30.04
N SER A 4 21.58 19.08 -30.66
CA SER A 4 20.24 19.60 -30.32
C SER A 4 19.23 18.61 -30.89
N LEU A 5 18.82 17.64 -30.07
CA LEU A 5 17.72 16.72 -30.36
C LEU A 5 16.51 17.18 -29.53
N MET A 6 15.54 17.77 -30.23
CA MET A 6 14.19 18.03 -29.70
C MET A 6 13.47 16.69 -29.56
N ALA A 7 13.27 16.23 -28.32
CA ALA A 7 12.42 15.08 -27.97
C ALA A 7 11.90 15.25 -26.53
N SER A 8 10.78 14.60 -26.20
CA SER A 8 9.91 14.71 -25.01
C SER A 8 10.13 13.52 -24.02
N LEU A 9 9.64 13.53 -22.75
CA LEU A 9 9.84 12.58 -21.59
C LEU A 9 9.08 13.11 -20.39
N LEU A 10 9.32 12.64 -19.17
CA LEU A 10 8.56 13.02 -17.99
C LEU A 10 9.34 12.93 -16.68
N LEU A 11 9.05 13.85 -15.76
CA LEU A 11 9.48 13.76 -14.36
C LEU A 11 8.25 13.48 -13.47
N VAL A 12 8.20 12.33 -12.81
CA VAL A 12 7.06 11.93 -11.96
C VAL A 12 7.58 11.70 -10.53
N ALA A 13 6.79 12.00 -9.50
CA ALA A 13 7.19 11.63 -8.14
C ALA A 13 7.11 10.10 -8.03
N ALA A 14 8.17 9.43 -7.58
CA ALA A 14 8.22 7.97 -7.51
C ALA A 14 7.03 7.33 -6.74
N SER A 15 6.37 8.11 -5.88
CA SER A 15 5.19 7.73 -5.10
C SER A 15 3.87 7.71 -5.91
N THR A 16 3.88 8.00 -7.21
CA THR A 16 2.66 8.19 -8.03
C THR A 16 2.51 7.25 -9.22
N LEU A 17 3.42 6.29 -9.45
CA LEU A 17 3.27 5.30 -10.52
C LEU A 17 2.61 4.01 -10.02
N SER A 18 1.41 3.73 -10.54
CA SER A 18 0.82 2.39 -10.65
C SER A 18 1.15 1.83 -12.04
N ALA A 19 1.41 0.54 -12.16
CA ALA A 19 1.99 -0.09 -13.36
C ALA A 19 1.04 -0.18 -14.58
N ASP A 20 -0.24 0.17 -14.46
CA ASP A 20 -1.27 -0.16 -15.47
C ASP A 20 -2.18 1.01 -15.91
N GLU A 21 -1.86 2.27 -15.61
CA GLU A 21 -2.69 3.42 -16.04
C GLU A 21 -2.03 4.29 -17.13
N PRO A 22 -2.75 4.63 -18.23
CA PRO A 22 -2.24 5.54 -19.23
C PRO A 22 -2.28 6.98 -18.70
N VAL A 23 -1.12 7.50 -18.30
CA VAL A 23 -0.95 8.91 -17.97
C VAL A 23 -1.02 9.74 -19.27
N ARG A 24 -1.94 10.72 -19.36
CA ARG A 24 -1.98 11.68 -20.48
C ARG A 24 -1.24 12.96 -20.10
N PHE A 25 -0.33 13.40 -20.98
CA PHE A 25 0.68 14.43 -20.70
C PHE A 25 0.39 15.76 -21.41
N GLU A 26 0.32 16.86 -20.67
CA GLU A 26 0.21 18.22 -21.23
C GLU A 26 1.47 19.07 -20.93
N ARG A 27 2.53 18.89 -21.76
CA ARG A 27 3.77 19.70 -22.03
C ARG A 27 4.63 20.27 -20.87
N ARG A 28 5.95 20.61 -21.01
CA ARG A 28 7.19 20.02 -21.60
C ARG A 28 8.39 20.62 -20.80
N GLY A 29 9.33 19.81 -20.33
CA GLY A 29 10.59 20.25 -19.73
C GLY A 29 11.71 19.26 -20.03
N VAL A 30 12.93 19.76 -20.18
CA VAL A 30 14.03 19.09 -20.89
C VAL A 30 15.23 18.86 -19.97
N ILE A 31 16.01 17.80 -20.21
CA ILE A 31 17.41 17.79 -19.79
C ILE A 31 18.13 18.82 -20.64
N SER A 32 18.38 19.98 -20.07
CA SER A 32 19.11 21.06 -20.74
C SER A 32 20.62 20.78 -20.80
N GLN A 33 21.16 20.00 -19.86
CA GLN A 33 22.57 19.63 -19.84
C GLN A 33 22.80 18.35 -19.03
N ILE A 34 23.70 17.47 -19.50
CA ILE A 34 24.30 16.39 -18.70
C ILE A 34 25.68 16.89 -18.26
N ARG A 35 25.89 17.07 -16.95
CA ARG A 35 27.16 17.59 -16.41
C ARG A 35 28.16 16.47 -16.13
N SER A 36 27.67 15.32 -15.69
CA SER A 36 28.48 14.14 -15.39
C SER A 36 27.61 12.87 -15.51
N GLN A 37 28.18 11.71 -15.15
CA GLN A 37 27.43 10.44 -15.05
C GLN A 37 26.37 10.44 -13.93
N SER A 38 26.36 11.46 -13.07
CA SER A 38 25.45 11.54 -11.92
C SER A 38 24.73 12.88 -11.76
N GLU A 39 25.07 13.90 -12.58
CA GLU A 39 24.49 15.25 -12.46
C GLU A 39 23.85 15.71 -13.78
N LEU A 40 22.61 16.20 -13.66
CA LEU A 40 21.78 16.69 -14.76
C LEU A 40 21.29 18.11 -14.46
N ILE A 41 21.05 18.90 -15.51
CA ILE A 41 20.35 20.18 -15.44
C ILE A 41 19.03 20.06 -16.18
N LEU A 42 17.93 20.21 -15.46
CA LEU A 42 16.58 20.13 -15.97
C LEU A 42 16.00 21.55 -16.13
N LYS A 43 15.20 21.76 -17.18
CA LYS A 43 14.41 22.97 -17.35
C LYS A 43 12.95 22.60 -17.51
N ALA A 44 12.05 23.23 -16.76
CA ALA A 44 10.63 22.93 -16.84
C ALA A 44 9.79 24.19 -16.65
N GLU A 45 8.60 24.22 -17.23
CA GLU A 45 7.61 25.24 -16.83
C GLU A 45 7.08 24.94 -15.43
N ARG A 46 6.65 25.99 -14.75
CA ARG A 46 6.04 25.86 -13.43
C ARG A 46 4.73 25.07 -13.48
N PRO A 47 4.57 24.01 -12.67
CA PRO A 47 3.33 23.23 -12.64
C PRO A 47 2.12 24.07 -12.24
N GLY A 48 0.95 23.77 -12.81
CA GLY A 48 -0.31 24.49 -12.55
C GLY A 48 -0.63 24.74 -11.10
N PHE A 49 -0.60 23.67 -10.30
CA PHE A 49 -0.90 23.72 -8.87
C PHE A 49 0.12 24.57 -8.07
N LEU A 50 1.28 24.86 -8.66
CA LEU A 50 2.27 25.76 -8.10
C LEU A 50 2.22 27.17 -8.69
N LYS A 51 1.50 27.44 -9.79
CA LYS A 51 1.52 28.75 -10.48
C LYS A 51 1.28 29.95 -9.56
N HIS A 52 0.45 29.78 -8.52
CA HIS A 52 0.09 30.84 -7.56
C HIS A 52 0.90 30.82 -6.25
N ARG A 53 1.88 29.91 -6.10
CA ARG A 53 2.67 29.77 -4.87
C ARG A 53 3.83 30.80 -4.80
N SER A 54 4.47 30.97 -3.66
CA SER A 54 5.70 31.77 -3.59
C SER A 54 6.90 30.99 -4.16
N PRO A 55 7.97 31.65 -4.62
CA PRO A 55 9.21 30.99 -5.02
C PRO A 55 9.76 30.04 -3.94
N ASP A 56 9.75 30.47 -2.68
CA ASP A 56 10.19 29.62 -1.55
C ASP A 56 9.33 28.35 -1.40
N ALA A 57 8.02 28.44 -1.65
CA ALA A 57 7.13 27.28 -1.61
C ALA A 57 7.37 26.32 -2.79
N VAL A 58 7.79 26.85 -3.95
CA VAL A 58 8.22 26.04 -5.10
C VAL A 58 9.56 25.37 -4.80
N GLU A 59 10.52 26.11 -4.29
CA GLU A 59 11.83 25.56 -3.91
C GLU A 59 11.68 24.49 -2.82
N ALA A 60 10.85 24.72 -1.81
CA ALA A 60 10.54 23.73 -0.78
C ALA A 60 9.92 22.45 -1.36
N TYR A 61 9.04 22.59 -2.36
CA TYR A 61 8.38 21.46 -3.01
C TYR A 61 9.36 20.57 -3.78
N PHE A 62 10.34 21.16 -4.47
CA PHE A 62 11.28 20.41 -5.31
C PHE A 62 12.56 20.00 -4.58
N VAL A 63 13.15 20.91 -3.81
CA VAL A 63 14.49 20.76 -3.22
C VAL A 63 14.43 20.24 -1.78
N TRP A 64 13.51 20.76 -0.96
CA TRP A 64 13.49 20.45 0.48
C TRP A 64 12.59 19.27 0.86
N SER A 65 11.90 18.69 -0.12
CA SER A 65 10.90 17.64 0.11
C SER A 65 11.48 16.22 0.23
N ASP A 66 12.81 16.05 0.15
CA ASP A 66 13.54 14.76 0.09
C ASP A 66 12.92 13.74 -0.90
N ARG A 67 12.21 14.26 -1.91
CA ARG A 67 11.51 13.46 -2.91
C ARG A 67 12.47 12.93 -3.95
N GLU A 68 12.25 11.67 -4.32
CA GLU A 68 12.82 11.10 -5.53
C GLU A 68 11.87 11.28 -6.70
N TRP A 69 12.48 11.70 -7.79
CA TRP A 69 11.83 11.98 -9.04
C TRP A 69 12.25 10.93 -10.04
N ILE A 70 11.29 10.23 -10.63
CA ILE A 70 11.57 9.35 -11.76
C ILE A 70 11.55 10.17 -13.04
N ILE A 71 12.34 9.69 -13.98
CA ILE A 71 12.56 10.25 -15.29
C ILE A 71 12.04 9.15 -16.25
N VAL A 72 10.95 9.36 -16.98
CA VAL A 72 10.28 8.35 -17.84
C VAL A 72 10.16 8.76 -19.32
N SER A 73 10.64 7.92 -20.26
CA SER A 73 10.77 8.16 -21.72
C SER A 73 9.46 8.50 -22.46
N GLU A 74 9.51 8.88 -23.74
CA GLU A 74 8.31 9.17 -24.55
C GLU A 74 7.31 8.00 -24.59
N ASP A 75 7.80 6.77 -24.46
CA ASP A 75 6.95 5.57 -24.41
C ASP A 75 6.39 5.26 -23.01
N GLY A 76 6.73 6.08 -22.01
CA GLY A 76 6.31 5.94 -20.62
C GLY A 76 7.22 5.06 -19.76
N SER A 77 8.29 4.47 -20.31
CA SER A 77 9.23 3.65 -19.55
C SER A 77 10.12 4.46 -18.61
N GLU A 78 10.27 4.01 -17.37
CA GLU A 78 11.23 4.60 -16.43
C GLU A 78 12.67 4.44 -16.93
N THR A 79 13.36 5.57 -17.07
CA THR A 79 14.73 5.67 -17.56
C THR A 79 15.72 5.96 -16.45
N ALA A 80 15.36 6.77 -15.45
CA ALA A 80 16.24 7.11 -14.35
C ALA A 80 15.49 7.62 -13.10
N ARG A 81 16.19 7.71 -11.97
CA ARG A 81 15.73 8.36 -10.74
C ARG A 81 16.70 9.46 -10.34
N CYS A 82 16.18 10.59 -9.89
CA CYS A 82 17.00 11.72 -9.44
C CYS A 82 16.38 12.46 -8.25
N ARG A 83 17.21 13.23 -7.54
CA ARG A 83 16.78 14.22 -6.55
C ARG A 83 17.12 15.62 -7.04
N ILE A 84 16.21 16.56 -6.88
CA ILE A 84 16.48 17.96 -7.19
C ILE A 84 17.26 18.58 -6.04
N THR A 85 18.46 19.06 -6.33
CA THR A 85 19.40 19.61 -5.33
C THR A 85 19.45 21.13 -5.33
N ARG A 86 18.96 21.77 -6.40
CA ARG A 86 18.85 23.21 -6.52
C ARG A 86 17.75 23.57 -7.49
N LEU A 87 17.05 24.67 -7.25
CA LEU A 87 16.05 25.22 -8.15
C LEU A 87 16.26 26.74 -8.28
N ASN A 88 16.13 27.25 -9.49
CA ASN A 88 16.05 28.69 -9.77
C ASN A 88 14.94 28.95 -10.79
N GLU A 89 14.04 29.88 -10.48
CA GLU A 89 12.95 30.27 -11.37
C GLU A 89 13.28 31.59 -12.08
N SER A 90 13.17 31.60 -13.41
CA SER A 90 13.32 32.81 -14.21
C SER A 90 12.31 32.80 -15.36
N GLY A 91 11.49 33.84 -15.46
CA GLY A 91 10.49 33.97 -16.52
C GLY A 91 9.46 32.83 -16.59
N GLY A 92 9.09 32.24 -15.43
CA GLY A 92 8.17 31.10 -15.36
C GLY A 92 8.79 29.74 -15.68
N VAL A 93 10.10 29.71 -15.91
CA VAL A 93 10.88 28.49 -16.17
C VAL A 93 11.71 28.14 -14.93
N LEU A 94 11.50 26.94 -14.43
CA LEU A 94 12.29 26.29 -13.38
C LEU A 94 13.58 25.72 -14.00
N ASN A 95 14.72 26.13 -13.47
CA ASN A 95 16.04 25.59 -13.78
C ASN A 95 16.51 24.79 -12.57
N MET A 96 16.65 23.48 -12.74
CA MET A 96 16.86 22.55 -11.64
C MET A 96 18.16 21.78 -11.81
N ASN A 97 18.95 21.68 -10.75
CA ASN A 97 20.04 20.71 -10.68
C ASN A 97 19.47 19.41 -10.13
N ALA A 98 19.77 18.30 -10.78
CA ALA A 98 19.33 16.99 -10.36
C ALA A 98 20.53 16.05 -10.21
N MET A 99 20.57 15.29 -9.10
CA MET A 99 21.53 14.21 -8.91
C MET A 99 20.82 12.87 -9.08
N LEU A 100 21.41 11.97 -9.87
CA LEU A 100 20.89 10.63 -10.05
C LEU A 100 21.02 9.81 -8.76
N VAL A 101 19.98 9.04 -8.44
CA VAL A 101 19.93 8.15 -7.25
C VAL A 101 20.83 6.92 -7.48
N GLU A 102 20.92 6.45 -8.73
CA GLU A 102 21.86 5.42 -9.16
C GLU A 102 22.49 5.83 -10.52
N PRO A 103 23.83 5.85 -10.67
CA PRO A 103 24.45 6.18 -11.95
C PRO A 103 24.27 5.00 -12.92
N THR A 104 23.43 5.18 -13.94
CA THR A 104 23.27 4.19 -15.01
C THR A 104 24.22 4.50 -16.16
N SER A 105 24.75 3.46 -16.82
CA SER A 105 25.71 3.58 -17.93
C SER A 105 25.04 3.95 -19.27
N GLU A 106 23.71 4.04 -19.33
CA GLU A 106 22.96 4.32 -20.56
C GLU A 106 21.84 5.34 -20.33
N ILE A 107 22.18 6.63 -20.28
CA ILE A 107 21.18 7.71 -20.45
C ILE A 107 21.00 7.93 -21.95
N ARG A 108 19.97 7.35 -22.56
CA ARG A 108 19.55 7.63 -23.95
C ARG A 108 18.46 8.72 -23.94
N ALA A 109 18.50 9.65 -24.91
CA ALA A 109 17.93 11.01 -24.79
C ALA A 109 16.47 11.24 -25.25
N GLY A 110 15.84 12.32 -24.70
CA GLY A 110 14.67 13.13 -25.16
C GLY A 110 13.72 13.45 -23.99
N PHE A 111 13.32 14.71 -23.56
CA PHE A 111 12.53 15.04 -22.30
C PHE A 111 11.27 16.05 -22.25
N ALA A 112 10.15 15.85 -21.44
CA ALA A 112 8.83 16.63 -21.31
C ALA A 112 8.09 16.64 -19.89
N PHE A 113 6.90 17.28 -19.66
CA PHE A 113 6.19 17.56 -18.35
C PHE A 113 4.61 17.61 -18.48
N GLY A 114 3.80 17.61 -17.38
CA GLY A 114 2.31 17.83 -17.37
C GLY A 114 1.59 17.99 -15.98
N GLU A 115 0.35 18.54 -15.96
CA GLU A 115 -0.52 18.87 -14.78
C GLU A 115 -1.47 17.73 -14.31
N TYR A 116 -1.84 17.72 -13.02
CA TYR A 116 -2.99 16.98 -12.46
C TYR A 116 -4.28 17.75 -12.80
N LEU A 117 -5.15 17.20 -13.65
CA LEU A 117 -6.48 17.79 -13.86
C LEU A 117 -7.35 17.54 -12.63
N PRO A 118 -8.15 18.53 -12.16
CA PRO A 118 -9.15 18.28 -11.15
C PRO A 118 -10.10 17.23 -11.68
N VAL A 119 -10.43 16.33 -10.78
CA VAL A 119 -11.17 15.13 -11.11
C VAL A 119 -12.53 15.60 -11.53
N LYS A 120 -12.85 15.35 -12.80
CA LYS A 120 -14.24 15.39 -13.25
C LYS A 120 -14.98 14.54 -12.24
N ARG A 121 -15.94 15.10 -11.50
CA ARG A 121 -16.87 14.32 -10.67
C ARG A 121 -17.33 13.16 -11.53
N ILE A 122 -16.70 12.00 -11.33
CA ILE A 122 -17.23 10.76 -11.84
C ILE A 122 -18.27 10.48 -10.78
N ASP A 123 -19.52 10.82 -11.08
CA ASP A 123 -20.61 10.23 -10.33
C ASP A 123 -20.28 8.73 -10.30
N PRO A 124 -20.12 8.13 -9.10
CA PRO A 124 -19.75 6.72 -8.99
C PRO A 124 -20.64 5.99 -9.97
N PRO A 125 -20.08 5.15 -10.88
CA PRO A 125 -20.87 4.53 -11.93
C PRO A 125 -22.12 4.01 -11.24
N ALA A 126 -23.27 4.61 -11.57
CA ALA A 126 -24.52 4.27 -10.93
C ALA A 126 -24.63 2.78 -11.16
N ARG A 127 -24.41 2.00 -10.07
CA ARG A 127 -24.16 0.56 -10.13
C ARG A 127 -22.80 0.19 -10.76
N ILE A 128 -21.89 -0.40 -9.97
CA ILE A 128 -20.99 -1.43 -10.51
C ILE A 128 -21.89 -2.61 -10.88
N LEU A 129 -22.54 -2.54 -12.05
CA LEU A 129 -23.07 -3.72 -12.73
C LEU A 129 -21.89 -4.50 -13.30
N SER A 130 -20.98 -4.98 -12.44
CA SER A 130 -20.18 -6.11 -12.85
C SER A 130 -21.18 -7.23 -13.07
N ARG A 131 -21.23 -7.77 -14.30
CA ARG A 131 -21.98 -8.99 -14.58
C ARG A 131 -21.59 -9.98 -13.48
N LYS A 132 -22.53 -10.34 -12.60
CA LYS A 132 -22.33 -11.34 -11.53
C LYS A 132 -21.89 -12.64 -12.20
N LYS A 133 -20.59 -12.80 -12.42
CA LYS A 133 -19.99 -14.12 -12.56
C LYS A 133 -20.06 -14.65 -11.14
N GLU A 134 -20.99 -15.57 -10.88
CA GLU A 134 -21.09 -16.21 -9.57
C GLU A 134 -19.76 -16.87 -9.27
N ARG A 135 -18.98 -16.23 -8.40
CA ARG A 135 -17.72 -16.78 -7.91
C ARG A 135 -18.01 -17.46 -6.58
N PRO A 136 -17.41 -18.63 -6.30
CA PRO A 136 -17.54 -19.25 -4.99
C PRO A 136 -17.08 -18.27 -3.91
N THR A 137 -17.92 -18.07 -2.88
CA THR A 137 -17.62 -17.20 -1.74
C THR A 137 -16.47 -17.75 -0.88
N LEU A 138 -16.28 -19.06 -0.89
CA LEU A 138 -15.24 -19.79 -0.18
C LEU A 138 -14.57 -20.77 -1.14
N ILE A 139 -13.24 -20.79 -1.13
CA ILE A 139 -12.42 -21.80 -1.82
C ILE A 139 -11.46 -22.46 -0.84
N ARG A 140 -10.97 -23.65 -1.18
CA ARG A 140 -9.80 -24.25 -0.52
C ARG A 140 -8.62 -24.18 -1.47
N HIS A 141 -7.56 -23.52 -1.04
CA HIS A 141 -6.39 -23.29 -1.87
C HIS A 141 -5.64 -24.62 -2.16
N ALA A 142 -5.12 -24.77 -3.37
CA ALA A 142 -4.67 -26.08 -3.86
C ALA A 142 -3.42 -26.61 -3.14
N VAL A 143 -2.52 -25.72 -2.71
CA VAL A 143 -1.20 -26.08 -2.13
C VAL A 143 -1.30 -26.32 -0.63
N ASP A 144 -1.68 -25.30 0.13
CA ASP A 144 -1.72 -25.31 1.60
C ASP A 144 -3.08 -25.72 2.18
N LYS A 145 -4.09 -25.96 1.32
CA LYS A 145 -5.47 -26.34 1.70
C LYS A 145 -6.20 -25.30 2.54
N LYS A 146 -5.66 -24.08 2.65
CA LYS A 146 -6.24 -23.00 3.44
C LYS A 146 -7.55 -22.52 2.84
N GLU A 147 -8.53 -22.27 3.71
CA GLU A 147 -9.80 -21.67 3.33
C GLU A 147 -9.58 -20.20 2.97
N MET A 148 -10.06 -19.77 1.80
CA MET A 148 -9.97 -18.38 1.36
C MET A 148 -11.34 -17.85 0.97
N LEU A 149 -11.64 -16.64 1.42
CA LEU A 149 -12.91 -15.96 1.21
C LEU A 149 -12.80 -14.96 0.06
N TYR A 150 -13.83 -14.92 -0.79
CA TYR A 150 -13.94 -13.97 -1.87
C TYR A 150 -14.19 -12.55 -1.33
N ILE A 151 -13.33 -11.62 -1.71
CA ILE A 151 -13.48 -10.20 -1.44
C ILE A 151 -13.85 -9.53 -2.78
N PRO A 152 -15.10 -9.03 -2.92
CA PRO A 152 -15.51 -8.31 -4.12
C PRO A 152 -14.64 -7.08 -4.37
N GLU A 153 -14.55 -6.68 -5.63
CA GLU A 153 -13.93 -5.40 -5.96
C GLU A 153 -14.72 -4.25 -5.36
N ASP A 154 -14.03 -3.23 -4.89
CA ASP A 154 -14.66 -2.08 -4.24
C ASP A 154 -13.76 -0.85 -4.32
N TYR A 155 -14.34 0.31 -4.03
CA TYR A 155 -13.61 1.54 -3.74
C TYR A 155 -13.48 1.67 -2.24
N LEU A 156 -12.27 1.92 -1.72
CA LEU A 156 -12.05 2.08 -0.29
C LEU A 156 -11.52 3.48 0.04
N VAL A 157 -12.27 4.23 0.85
CA VAL A 157 -11.74 5.37 1.57
C VAL A 157 -11.00 4.82 2.80
N PHE A 158 -9.67 4.80 2.72
CA PHE A 158 -8.81 4.24 3.75
C PHE A 158 -8.55 5.24 4.88
N GLY A 159 -8.18 4.74 6.06
CA GLY A 159 -7.76 5.58 7.18
C GLY A 159 -8.90 6.11 8.06
N GLN A 160 -8.66 7.28 8.65
CA GLN A 160 -9.61 8.08 9.43
C GLN A 160 -9.43 9.57 9.13
N GLY A 161 -10.47 10.39 9.39
CA GLY A 161 -10.48 11.82 9.06
C GLY A 161 -10.52 12.78 10.25
N THR A 162 -10.37 12.29 11.48
CA THR A 162 -10.61 13.05 12.73
C THR A 162 -9.35 13.48 13.48
N ASP A 163 -8.26 12.72 13.40
CA ASP A 163 -7.00 12.99 14.11
C ASP A 163 -5.87 13.25 13.12
N GLU A 164 -5.59 14.52 12.82
CA GLU A 164 -4.55 14.95 11.86
C GLU A 164 -3.12 14.55 12.28
N ALA A 165 -2.91 14.24 13.56
CA ALA A 165 -1.63 13.78 14.06
C ALA A 165 -1.44 12.26 13.89
N GLY A 166 -2.52 11.53 13.61
CA GLY A 166 -2.51 10.09 13.41
C GLY A 166 -1.85 9.67 12.11
N ASP A 167 -1.14 8.54 12.15
CA ASP A 167 -0.48 7.96 10.96
C ASP A 167 -1.46 7.32 9.97
N ASP A 168 -2.69 7.11 10.42
CA ASP A 168 -3.86 6.67 9.68
C ASP A 168 -4.73 7.85 9.21
N PHE A 169 -4.27 9.09 9.39
CA PHE A 169 -5.00 10.27 8.94
C PHE A 169 -5.04 10.38 7.42
N ASN A 170 -6.26 10.45 6.89
CA ASN A 170 -6.55 10.75 5.50
C ASN A 170 -7.33 12.08 5.44
N PRO A 171 -6.74 13.17 4.93
CA PRO A 171 -7.44 14.46 4.84
C PRO A 171 -8.66 14.40 3.91
N HIS A 172 -8.69 13.43 3.00
CA HIS A 172 -9.78 13.23 2.06
C HIS A 172 -10.83 12.22 2.55
N PHE A 173 -10.76 11.77 3.81
CA PHE A 173 -11.66 10.75 4.35
C PHE A 173 -13.15 11.11 4.20
N TYR A 174 -13.50 12.40 4.29
CA TYR A 174 -14.88 12.87 4.15
C TYR A 174 -15.22 13.43 2.77
N GLU A 175 -14.24 13.59 1.87
CA GLU A 175 -14.42 14.35 0.62
C GLU A 175 -15.13 13.56 -0.48
N ARG A 176 -15.28 12.23 -0.32
CA ARG A 176 -16.00 11.32 -1.25
C ARG A 176 -15.55 11.43 -2.71
N GLU A 177 -14.36 11.99 -2.97
CA GLU A 177 -13.82 12.08 -4.31
C GLU A 177 -13.23 10.73 -4.73
N VAL A 178 -13.74 10.17 -5.83
CA VAL A 178 -13.29 8.88 -6.38
C VAL A 178 -11.81 8.89 -6.74
N SER A 179 -11.24 10.06 -7.03
CA SER A 179 -9.85 10.24 -7.43
C SER A 179 -8.79 9.99 -6.37
N VAL A 180 -9.18 10.07 -5.10
CA VAL A 180 -8.33 9.78 -3.94
C VAL A 180 -8.68 8.41 -3.34
N THR A 181 -9.65 7.73 -3.92
CA THR A 181 -10.17 6.44 -3.46
C THR A 181 -9.68 5.33 -4.40
N PRO A 182 -8.65 4.55 -4.02
CA PRO A 182 -8.13 3.50 -4.89
C PRO A 182 -9.20 2.45 -5.18
N HIS A 183 -9.32 2.07 -6.46
CA HIS A 183 -10.09 0.90 -6.87
C HIS A 183 -9.30 -0.36 -6.51
N ILE A 184 -9.89 -1.19 -5.66
CA ILE A 184 -9.32 -2.47 -5.25
C ILE A 184 -10.05 -3.55 -6.03
N ARG A 185 -9.34 -4.22 -6.94
CA ARG A 185 -9.90 -5.35 -7.70
C ARG A 185 -10.26 -6.50 -6.77
N ALA A 186 -11.17 -7.37 -7.20
CA ALA A 186 -11.55 -8.53 -6.43
C ALA A 186 -10.37 -9.49 -6.22
N PHE A 187 -10.32 -10.11 -5.04
CA PHE A 187 -9.30 -11.10 -4.66
C PHE A 187 -9.91 -12.16 -3.75
N TYR A 188 -9.18 -13.25 -3.49
CA TYR A 188 -9.46 -14.13 -2.36
C TYR A 188 -8.46 -13.88 -1.25
N MET A 189 -8.90 -13.91 0.00
CA MET A 189 -8.04 -13.76 1.19
C MET A 189 -8.17 -14.98 2.09
N ASP A 190 -7.05 -15.43 2.65
CA ASP A 190 -7.03 -16.44 3.70
C ASP A 190 -8.00 -16.08 4.83
N ARG A 191 -8.85 -17.04 5.19
CA ARG A 191 -9.93 -16.87 6.18
C ARG A 191 -9.39 -16.49 7.57
N THR A 192 -8.23 -17.05 7.92
CA THR A 192 -7.53 -16.86 9.18
C THR A 192 -6.06 -16.56 8.91
N GLU A 193 -5.33 -16.10 9.92
CA GLU A 193 -3.87 -16.05 9.94
C GLU A 193 -3.27 -17.44 9.66
N VAL A 194 -2.05 -17.46 9.12
CA VAL A 194 -1.28 -18.70 8.97
C VAL A 194 -0.91 -19.25 10.34
N THR A 195 -1.22 -20.53 10.58
CA THR A 195 -1.00 -21.17 11.88
C THR A 195 0.41 -21.75 12.01
N ASN A 196 0.82 -22.06 13.23
CA ASN A 196 2.08 -22.75 13.51
C ASN A 196 2.20 -24.07 12.72
N GLN A 197 1.13 -24.86 12.67
CA GLN A 197 1.11 -26.12 11.93
C GLN A 197 1.26 -25.92 10.42
N GLU A 198 0.61 -24.90 9.85
CA GLU A 198 0.73 -24.57 8.43
C GLU A 198 2.14 -24.10 8.08
N TYR A 199 2.74 -23.22 8.89
CA TYR A 199 4.10 -22.75 8.70
C TYR A 199 5.13 -23.88 8.86
N TYR A 200 4.94 -24.77 9.84
CA TYR A 200 5.80 -25.94 10.01
C TYR A 200 5.77 -26.87 8.79
N ARG A 201 4.60 -27.10 8.19
CA ARG A 201 4.48 -27.89 6.94
C ARG A 201 5.26 -27.25 5.81
N PHE A 202 5.20 -25.93 5.67
CA PHE A 202 6.01 -25.17 4.70
C PHE A 202 7.50 -25.42 4.91
N CYS A 203 8.02 -25.24 6.13
CA CYS A 203 9.43 -25.50 6.44
C CYS A 203 9.84 -26.94 6.13
N LYS A 204 9.03 -27.94 6.53
CA LYS A 204 9.30 -29.36 6.25
C LYS A 204 9.30 -29.68 4.75
N LYS A 205 8.46 -29.03 3.95
CA LYS A 205 8.33 -29.30 2.50
C LYS A 205 9.38 -28.59 1.65
N THR A 206 9.87 -27.44 2.10
CA THR A 206 10.76 -26.58 1.31
C THR A 206 12.21 -26.59 1.80
N GLY A 207 12.45 -27.05 3.03
CA GLY A 207 13.75 -26.90 3.70
C GLY A 207 13.98 -25.48 4.26
N HIS A 208 12.97 -24.61 4.25
CA HIS A 208 13.05 -23.28 4.85
C HIS A 208 13.36 -23.35 6.34
N ALA A 209 14.14 -22.40 6.84
CA ALA A 209 14.58 -22.38 8.23
C ALA A 209 13.37 -22.30 9.18
N MET A 210 13.40 -23.14 10.22
CA MET A 210 12.43 -23.08 11.32
C MET A 210 12.92 -22.12 12.40
N PRO A 211 12.02 -21.60 13.24
CA PRO A 211 12.42 -20.92 14.47
C PRO A 211 13.39 -21.80 15.29
N PRO A 212 14.44 -21.23 15.92
CA PRO A 212 15.42 -22.00 16.69
C PRO A 212 14.83 -22.88 17.80
N GLU A 213 13.68 -22.48 18.35
CA GLU A 213 12.90 -23.19 19.35
C GLU A 213 12.17 -24.43 18.81
N TRP A 214 12.03 -24.58 17.49
CA TRP A 214 11.29 -25.67 16.85
C TRP A 214 12.16 -26.88 16.45
N LYS A 215 13.32 -27.07 17.10
CA LYS A 215 14.24 -28.19 16.78
C LYS A 215 13.56 -29.56 16.82
N GLU A 216 12.66 -29.75 17.78
CA GLU A 216 11.87 -30.98 17.96
C GLU A 216 10.41 -30.84 17.46
N GLY A 217 10.08 -29.74 16.78
CA GLY A 217 8.71 -29.33 16.43
C GLY A 217 8.21 -28.12 17.24
N PHE A 218 6.97 -27.69 16.97
CA PHE A 218 6.29 -26.64 17.72
C PHE A 218 5.39 -27.26 18.81
N PRO A 219 5.05 -26.53 19.89
CA PRO A 219 4.16 -27.04 20.94
C PRO A 219 2.83 -27.52 20.36
N ALA A 220 2.46 -28.78 20.61
CA ALA A 220 1.31 -29.40 19.95
C ALA A 220 -0.02 -28.71 20.30
N ASP A 221 -0.13 -28.16 21.50
CA ASP A 221 -1.24 -27.33 21.98
C ASP A 221 -1.32 -25.96 21.29
N GLN A 222 -0.28 -25.55 20.55
CA GLN A 222 -0.23 -24.30 19.79
C GLN A 222 -0.34 -24.51 18.28
N ALA A 223 -0.75 -25.71 17.83
CA ALA A 223 -0.83 -26.03 16.39
C ALA A 223 -1.67 -25.04 15.59
N ASP A 224 -2.82 -24.66 16.14
CA ASP A 224 -3.80 -23.78 15.50
C ASP A 224 -3.65 -22.31 15.92
N HIS A 225 -2.65 -21.98 16.74
CA HIS A 225 -2.32 -20.58 17.05
C HIS A 225 -1.65 -19.91 15.84
N PRO A 226 -1.81 -18.58 15.68
CA PRO A 226 -1.15 -17.86 14.60
C PRO A 226 0.37 -17.97 14.75
N PHE A 227 1.06 -18.23 13.64
CA PHE A 227 2.51 -18.13 13.60
C PHE A 227 2.92 -16.66 13.60
N VAL A 228 3.69 -16.23 14.60
CA VAL A 228 4.04 -14.80 14.81
C VAL A 228 5.54 -14.50 14.67
N TYR A 229 6.33 -15.49 14.27
CA TYR A 229 7.79 -15.36 14.18
C TYR A 229 8.31 -15.14 12.76
N ALA A 230 7.45 -14.76 11.81
CA ALA A 230 7.83 -14.56 10.41
C ALA A 230 8.45 -13.17 10.21
N THR A 231 9.65 -13.12 9.63
CA THR A 231 10.17 -11.90 9.00
C THR A 231 9.46 -11.62 7.68
N PHE A 232 9.62 -10.43 7.11
CA PHE A 232 9.04 -10.13 5.81
C PHE A 232 9.52 -11.10 4.71
N ALA A 233 10.81 -11.48 4.75
CA ALA A 233 11.40 -12.44 3.83
C ALA A 233 10.80 -13.85 3.97
N ASP A 234 10.48 -14.28 5.20
CA ASP A 234 9.80 -15.55 5.47
C ASP A 234 8.41 -15.58 4.86
N VAL A 235 7.64 -14.51 5.03
CA VAL A 235 6.28 -14.39 4.45
C VAL A 235 6.35 -14.41 2.93
N GLN A 236 7.31 -13.71 2.33
CA GLN A 236 7.52 -13.77 0.88
C GLN A 236 7.89 -15.18 0.41
N ALA A 237 8.69 -15.93 1.17
CA ALA A 237 9.02 -17.31 0.84
C ALA A 237 7.80 -18.24 0.92
N TYR A 238 6.97 -18.10 1.96
CA TYR A 238 5.71 -18.82 2.10
C TYR A 238 4.73 -18.49 0.95
N ALA A 239 4.62 -17.20 0.60
CA ALA A 239 3.78 -16.73 -0.50
C ALA A 239 4.22 -17.33 -1.84
N ARG A 240 5.53 -17.34 -2.14
CA ARG A 240 6.08 -17.99 -3.34
C ARG A 240 5.81 -19.49 -3.36
N TRP A 241 5.97 -20.18 -2.23
CA TRP A 241 5.71 -21.62 -2.13
C TRP A 241 4.25 -21.97 -2.41
N THR A 242 3.33 -21.17 -1.90
CA THR A 242 1.89 -21.36 -2.12
C THR A 242 1.42 -20.84 -3.48
N GLY A 243 2.18 -19.97 -4.16
CA GLY A 243 1.69 -19.26 -5.34
C GLY A 243 0.67 -18.15 -5.00
N LYS A 244 0.72 -17.65 -3.76
CA LYS A 244 -0.06 -16.52 -3.27
C LYS A 244 0.80 -15.25 -3.23
N ARG A 245 0.23 -14.15 -2.75
CA ARG A 245 0.96 -12.92 -2.42
C ARG A 245 0.50 -12.35 -1.08
N LEU A 246 1.29 -11.44 -0.50
CA LEU A 246 0.83 -10.63 0.62
C LEU A 246 -0.30 -9.68 0.16
N PRO A 247 -1.27 -9.36 1.02
CA PRO A 247 -2.19 -8.27 0.76
C PRO A 247 -1.43 -6.93 0.74
N THR A 248 -1.94 -5.94 0.02
CA THR A 248 -1.62 -4.53 0.30
C THR A 248 -2.31 -4.09 1.60
N GLU A 249 -1.88 -2.99 2.21
CA GLU A 249 -2.60 -2.43 3.37
C GLU A 249 -4.04 -2.05 3.04
N TRP A 250 -4.32 -1.69 1.78
CA TRP A 250 -5.64 -1.35 1.27
C TRP A 250 -6.55 -2.57 1.15
N GLU A 251 -6.04 -3.66 0.58
CA GLU A 251 -6.77 -4.94 0.51
C GLU A 251 -7.07 -5.48 1.89
N TRP A 252 -6.11 -5.38 2.81
CA TRP A 252 -6.30 -5.77 4.20
C TRP A 252 -7.43 -4.95 4.86
N GLU A 253 -7.40 -3.62 4.72
CA GLU A 253 -8.41 -2.75 5.31
C GLU A 253 -9.79 -2.97 4.71
N LEU A 254 -9.88 -3.10 3.39
CA LEU A 254 -11.13 -3.40 2.69
C LEU A 254 -11.72 -4.69 3.23
N ALA A 255 -10.89 -5.73 3.35
CA ALA A 255 -11.28 -7.01 3.88
C ALA A 255 -11.74 -6.89 5.34
N ALA A 256 -10.99 -6.17 6.19
CA ALA A 256 -11.25 -5.98 7.60
C ALA A 256 -12.58 -5.27 7.88
N ARG A 257 -12.85 -4.17 7.17
CA ARG A 257 -14.10 -3.39 7.30
C ARG A 257 -15.34 -4.18 6.90
N GLY A 258 -15.18 -5.30 6.19
CA GLY A 258 -16.27 -6.23 5.91
C GLY A 258 -17.26 -5.76 4.83
N GLY A 259 -16.89 -4.76 4.02
CA GLY A 259 -17.70 -4.20 2.93
C GLY A 259 -18.80 -3.22 3.36
N LEU A 260 -19.38 -2.54 2.38
CA LEU A 260 -20.48 -1.57 2.57
C LEU A 260 -21.76 -2.24 3.12
N ARG A 261 -22.62 -1.45 3.77
CA ARG A 261 -23.95 -1.92 4.21
C ARG A 261 -24.84 -2.03 2.98
N GLU A 262 -25.40 -3.21 2.72
CA GLU A 262 -26.56 -3.33 1.84
C GLU A 262 -27.77 -2.78 2.62
N ARG A 263 -28.23 -1.57 2.29
CA ARG A 263 -29.53 -1.06 2.73
C ARG A 263 -30.36 -0.81 1.47
N GLU A 264 -31.48 -1.52 1.36
CA GLU A 264 -32.45 -1.34 0.26
C GLU A 264 -31.84 -1.40 -1.16
N GLY A 265 -30.83 -2.26 -1.38
CA GLY A 265 -30.25 -2.48 -2.70
C GLY A 265 -29.33 -1.36 -3.22
N ILE A 266 -28.86 -0.49 -2.32
CA ILE A 266 -27.84 0.53 -2.60
C ILE A 266 -26.62 0.23 -1.72
N ASP A 267 -25.45 0.13 -2.34
CA ASP A 267 -24.16 0.10 -1.64
C ASP A 267 -23.84 1.53 -1.17
N GLU A 268 -24.13 1.84 0.09
CA GLU A 268 -23.78 3.14 0.69
C GLU A 268 -22.52 3.04 1.56
N PHE A 269 -21.61 3.99 1.34
CA PHE A 269 -20.53 4.29 2.28
C PHE A 269 -21.13 4.65 3.64
N SER A 270 -20.78 3.89 4.68
CA SER A 270 -21.08 4.27 6.06
C SER A 270 -20.28 5.52 6.38
N GLU A 271 -20.95 6.65 6.65
CA GLU A 271 -20.29 7.90 7.10
C GLU A 271 -19.49 7.71 8.40
N SER A 272 -19.73 6.62 9.10
CA SER A 272 -18.94 6.14 10.23
C SER A 272 -18.77 4.63 10.08
N PRO A 273 -17.73 4.15 9.36
CA PRO A 273 -17.44 2.73 9.36
C PRO A 273 -17.10 2.28 10.79
N PRO A 274 -17.45 1.06 11.18
CA PRO A 274 -17.10 0.55 12.51
C PRO A 274 -15.58 0.61 12.70
N SER A 275 -15.15 1.08 13.87
CA SER A 275 -13.72 1.18 14.22
C SER A 275 -13.04 -0.17 14.26
N TYR A 276 -13.78 -1.26 14.54
CA TYR A 276 -13.25 -2.62 14.59
C TYR A 276 -13.88 -3.50 13.49
N PRO A 277 -13.15 -4.52 12.99
CA PRO A 277 -13.64 -5.44 11.97
C PRO A 277 -14.99 -6.10 12.29
N ALA A 278 -15.26 -6.39 13.57
CA ALA A 278 -16.50 -7.01 14.03
C ALA A 278 -17.59 -5.99 14.45
N GLY A 279 -17.28 -4.69 14.57
CA GLY A 279 -18.23 -3.70 15.07
C GLY A 279 -17.58 -2.45 15.69
N ALA A 280 -18.34 -1.70 16.48
CA ALA A 280 -17.82 -0.51 17.16
C ALA A 280 -17.10 -0.82 18.49
N ASP A 281 -17.21 -2.06 18.98
CA ASP A 281 -16.74 -2.49 20.30
C ASP A 281 -15.47 -3.37 20.19
N PRO A 282 -14.40 -3.07 20.95
CA PRO A 282 -13.17 -3.88 20.97
C PRO A 282 -13.28 -5.21 21.71
N THR A 283 -14.37 -5.52 22.41
CA THR A 283 -14.50 -6.70 23.29
C THR A 283 -14.24 -8.03 22.56
N GLY A 284 -14.49 -8.09 21.25
CA GLY A 284 -14.19 -9.27 20.44
C GLY A 284 -12.72 -9.40 20.02
N CYS A 285 -11.90 -8.39 20.26
CA CYS A 285 -10.53 -8.33 19.75
C CYS A 285 -9.53 -8.95 20.73
N ILE A 286 -8.67 -9.84 20.22
CA ILE A 286 -7.62 -10.47 21.04
C ILE A 286 -6.46 -9.51 21.22
N THR A 287 -6.53 -8.69 22.26
CA THR A 287 -5.61 -7.57 22.54
C THR A 287 -4.81 -7.81 23.83
N LEU A 288 -4.05 -6.81 24.29
CA LEU A 288 -3.24 -6.85 25.51
C LEU A 288 -3.95 -7.46 26.73
N GLU A 289 -5.27 -7.23 26.87
CA GLU A 289 -6.08 -7.76 27.97
C GLU A 289 -6.13 -9.29 28.00
N HIS A 290 -5.92 -9.95 26.85
CA HIS A 290 -5.89 -11.41 26.74
C HIS A 290 -4.53 -11.99 27.16
N GLY A 291 -3.44 -11.25 26.98
CA GLY A 291 -2.07 -11.64 27.35
C GLY A 291 -1.46 -12.78 26.53
N ARG A 292 -2.22 -13.46 25.66
CA ARG A 292 -1.77 -14.55 24.78
C ARG A 292 -2.60 -14.62 23.50
N SER A 293 -2.02 -15.17 22.44
CA SER A 293 -2.79 -15.51 21.23
C SER A 293 -3.80 -16.62 21.52
N VAL A 294 -4.82 -16.71 20.67
CA VAL A 294 -5.87 -17.72 20.69
C VAL A 294 -5.80 -18.53 19.40
N ALA A 295 -6.14 -19.80 19.47
CA ALA A 295 -6.20 -20.66 18.29
C ALA A 295 -7.24 -20.12 17.29
N VAL A 296 -6.89 -20.08 16.00
CA VAL A 296 -7.72 -19.42 14.98
C VAL A 296 -9.08 -20.09 14.77
N ASN A 297 -9.24 -21.34 15.21
CA ASN A 297 -10.48 -22.11 15.19
C ASN A 297 -11.38 -21.85 16.43
N GLU A 298 -10.85 -21.25 17.49
CA GLU A 298 -11.59 -20.88 18.70
C GLU A 298 -12.09 -19.42 18.66
N LEU A 299 -11.48 -18.60 17.80
CA LEU A 299 -11.84 -17.20 17.59
C LEU A 299 -13.30 -17.02 17.14
N GLN A 300 -13.97 -16.08 17.82
CA GLN A 300 -15.35 -15.70 17.52
C GLN A 300 -15.45 -14.38 16.74
N ASP A 301 -14.33 -13.68 16.53
CA ASP A 301 -14.27 -12.37 15.86
C ASP A 301 -14.41 -12.50 14.34
N LYS A 302 -15.62 -12.83 13.90
CA LYS A 302 -15.96 -12.90 12.48
C LYS A 302 -16.48 -11.55 12.03
N ASN A 303 -15.79 -10.94 11.06
CA ASN A 303 -16.37 -9.79 10.37
C ASN A 303 -17.53 -10.24 9.46
N ARG A 304 -18.21 -9.28 8.83
CA ARG A 304 -19.39 -9.52 7.99
C ARG A 304 -19.14 -10.45 6.79
N ARG A 305 -17.89 -10.61 6.36
CA ARG A 305 -17.49 -11.52 5.28
C ARG A 305 -17.09 -12.91 5.78
N GLY A 306 -17.02 -13.12 7.10
CA GLY A 306 -16.62 -14.37 7.73
C GLY A 306 -15.11 -14.54 7.91
N LEU A 307 -14.32 -13.48 7.65
CA LEU A 307 -12.89 -13.44 8.02
C LEU A 307 -12.77 -13.45 9.54
N VAL A 308 -11.82 -14.22 10.05
CA VAL A 308 -11.56 -14.45 11.47
C VAL A 308 -10.20 -13.83 11.83
N GLY A 309 -10.04 -13.35 13.06
CA GLY A 309 -8.76 -12.83 13.55
C GLY A 309 -8.35 -11.52 12.88
N MET A 310 -9.31 -10.75 12.34
CA MET A 310 -8.98 -9.43 11.77
C MET A 310 -8.75 -8.39 12.89
N CYS A 311 -9.18 -8.69 14.12
CA CYS A 311 -9.06 -7.79 15.27
C CYS A 311 -8.21 -8.40 16.40
N GLY A 312 -6.93 -8.07 16.42
CA GLY A 312 -5.95 -8.55 17.38
C GLY A 312 -5.37 -9.89 16.98
N ASN A 313 -5.04 -10.71 17.99
CA ASN A 313 -4.43 -12.03 17.90
C ASN A 313 -3.00 -11.98 17.38
N ALA A 314 -2.77 -11.67 16.11
CA ALA A 314 -1.43 -11.51 15.55
C ALA A 314 -1.35 -10.27 14.66
N PRO A 315 -0.22 -9.53 14.68
CA PRO A 315 -0.01 -8.48 13.70
C PRO A 315 0.28 -9.11 12.35
N GLU A 316 -0.22 -8.51 11.27
CA GLU A 316 -0.17 -9.13 9.95
C GLU A 316 0.64 -8.32 8.94
N TRP A 317 1.61 -9.00 8.33
CA TRP A 317 2.40 -8.44 7.23
C TRP A 317 1.55 -8.07 6.02
N THR A 318 1.77 -6.85 5.51
CA THR A 318 1.30 -6.41 4.20
C THR A 318 2.49 -6.12 3.28
N SER A 319 2.23 -6.08 1.97
CA SER A 319 3.23 -5.69 0.96
C SER A 319 3.52 -4.19 0.93
N SER A 320 2.68 -3.37 1.57
CA SER A 320 2.77 -1.91 1.52
C SER A 320 3.93 -1.37 2.34
N TYR A 321 4.60 -0.35 1.80
CA TYR A 321 5.52 0.48 2.57
C TYR A 321 4.74 1.43 3.48
N TYR A 322 5.32 1.78 4.63
CA TYR A 322 4.74 2.70 5.59
C TYR A 322 4.86 4.15 5.09
N ALA A 323 4.04 4.53 4.12
CA ALA A 323 4.02 5.86 3.51
C ALA A 323 2.84 6.70 4.04
N PRO A 324 2.93 8.06 4.02
CA PRO A 324 1.77 8.87 4.32
C PRO A 324 0.66 8.62 3.29
N TYR A 325 -0.57 8.79 3.73
CA TYR A 325 -1.72 8.82 2.85
C TYR A 325 -1.65 10.02 1.89
N PRO A 326 -2.22 9.93 0.68
CA PRO A 326 -2.35 11.06 -0.24
C PRO A 326 -2.88 12.31 0.49
N GLY A 327 -2.16 13.43 0.33
CA GLY A 327 -2.50 14.70 1.00
C GLY A 327 -2.08 14.81 2.47
N ALA A 328 -1.78 13.70 3.15
CA ALA A 328 -1.38 13.71 4.55
C ALA A 328 0.08 14.19 4.74
N ARG A 329 0.38 14.69 5.94
CA ARG A 329 1.72 15.18 6.28
C ARG A 329 2.71 14.01 6.36
N PHE A 330 3.86 14.18 5.72
CA PHE A 330 4.98 13.23 5.85
C PHE A 330 5.60 13.28 7.25
N GLN A 331 5.82 12.11 7.86
CA GLN A 331 6.54 11.97 9.13
C GLN A 331 7.89 11.28 8.93
N ARG A 332 8.89 11.58 9.78
CA ARG A 332 10.30 11.18 9.59
C ARG A 332 10.54 9.67 9.43
N TYR A 333 9.65 8.83 9.94
CA TYR A 333 9.74 7.36 9.90
C TYR A 333 8.89 6.72 8.79
N MET A 334 8.24 7.54 7.96
CA MET A 334 7.47 7.10 6.79
C MET A 334 8.34 7.05 5.52
N GLY A 335 7.90 6.30 4.52
CA GLY A 335 8.59 6.06 3.24
C GLY A 335 8.97 4.59 3.02
N ARG A 336 9.86 4.30 2.06
CA ARG A 336 10.33 2.93 1.73
C ARG A 336 11.36 2.38 2.73
N ILE A 337 11.21 2.73 4.01
CA ILE A 337 12.11 2.34 5.11
C ILE A 337 11.48 1.24 5.95
N ARG A 338 10.15 1.28 6.10
CA ARG A 338 9.36 0.33 6.89
C ARG A 338 8.20 -0.20 6.07
N ARG A 339 7.69 -1.35 6.48
CA ARG A 339 6.48 -1.98 5.96
C ARG A 339 5.33 -1.77 6.94
N VAL A 340 4.12 -1.99 6.46
CA VAL A 340 2.91 -1.85 7.26
C VAL A 340 2.50 -3.21 7.82
N LEU A 341 2.38 -3.29 9.14
CA LEU A 341 1.60 -4.32 9.84
C LEU A 341 0.19 -3.81 10.15
N ARG A 342 -0.80 -4.71 10.10
CA ARG A 342 -2.21 -4.43 10.40
C ARG A 342 -2.75 -5.40 11.45
N GLY A 343 -3.97 -5.16 11.94
CA GLY A 343 -4.71 -6.10 12.80
C GLY A 343 -4.49 -5.97 14.30
N GLY A 344 -3.39 -5.38 14.77
CA GLY A 344 -3.06 -5.35 16.20
C GLY A 344 -2.46 -6.68 16.66
N ALA A 345 -2.44 -6.96 17.97
CA ALA A 345 -1.88 -8.20 18.51
C ALA A 345 -2.36 -8.45 19.94
N PHE A 346 -2.24 -9.70 20.41
CA PHE A 346 -2.57 -10.09 21.80
C PHE A 346 -1.75 -9.36 22.89
N TYR A 347 -0.69 -8.65 22.50
CA TYR A 347 0.19 -7.89 23.38
C TYR A 347 0.13 -6.37 23.12
N LEU A 348 -0.83 -5.92 22.31
CA LEU A 348 -1.02 -4.51 21.96
C LEU A 348 -2.38 -4.00 22.45
N PRO A 349 -2.47 -2.71 22.81
CA PRO A 349 -3.73 -2.11 23.22
C PRO A 349 -4.76 -2.12 22.08
N ALA A 350 -6.04 -2.06 22.44
CA ALA A 350 -7.14 -2.25 21.50
C ALA A 350 -7.20 -1.19 20.38
N ASP A 351 -6.70 0.02 20.59
CA ASP A 351 -6.59 1.04 19.54
C ASP A 351 -5.74 0.56 18.34
N ARG A 352 -4.80 -0.36 18.56
CA ARG A 352 -3.98 -0.96 17.49
C ARG A 352 -4.69 -2.03 16.69
N ALA A 353 -5.86 -2.49 17.15
CA ALA A 353 -6.69 -3.48 16.47
C ALA A 353 -7.82 -2.84 15.62
N ARG A 354 -7.86 -1.50 15.53
CA ARG A 354 -8.82 -0.82 14.65
C ARG A 354 -8.54 -1.13 13.18
N ALA A 355 -9.60 -1.12 12.36
CA ALA A 355 -9.51 -1.48 10.95
C ALA A 355 -8.58 -0.56 10.17
N GLU A 356 -8.43 0.71 10.55
CA GLU A 356 -7.52 1.70 9.97
C GLU A 356 -6.12 1.72 10.60
N ALA A 357 -5.94 1.13 11.78
CA ALA A 357 -4.70 1.26 12.54
C ALA A 357 -3.50 0.64 11.80
N ARG A 358 -2.42 1.41 11.72
CA ARG A 358 -1.18 1.03 11.03
C ARG A 358 -0.05 0.89 12.05
N MET A 359 0.78 -0.12 11.86
CA MET A 359 1.95 -0.35 12.71
C MET A 359 3.20 -0.43 11.83
N PRO A 360 4.16 0.49 11.97
CA PRO A 360 5.38 0.50 11.16
C PRO A 360 6.34 -0.58 11.64
N ALA A 361 6.85 -1.41 10.72
CA ALA A 361 7.80 -2.47 11.03
C ALA A 361 9.00 -2.50 10.07
N SER A 362 10.18 -2.81 10.60
CA SER A 362 11.36 -3.17 9.82
C SER A 362 11.18 -4.54 9.19
N GLU A 363 11.76 -4.80 8.02
CA GLU A 363 11.66 -6.13 7.37
C GLU A 363 12.28 -7.28 8.20
N LEU A 364 13.09 -6.95 9.22
CA LEU A 364 13.66 -7.88 10.20
C LEU A 364 12.76 -8.14 11.42
N ASP A 365 11.71 -7.35 11.62
CA ASP A 365 10.76 -7.58 12.69
C ASP A 365 10.01 -8.89 12.46
N LYS A 366 9.36 -9.39 13.52
CA LYS A 366 8.61 -10.64 13.47
C LYS A 366 7.12 -10.36 13.66
N ALA A 367 6.31 -10.93 12.79
CA ALA A 367 4.86 -10.82 12.84
C ALA A 367 4.21 -12.08 12.27
N GLY A 368 2.88 -12.15 12.39
CA GLY A 368 2.08 -13.10 11.64
C GLY A 368 1.71 -12.56 10.26
N PHE A 369 0.88 -13.32 9.56
CA PHE A 369 0.43 -12.95 8.22
C PHE A 369 -0.78 -13.78 7.78
N ARG A 370 -1.50 -13.23 6.80
CA ARG A 370 -2.45 -13.94 5.95
C ARG A 370 -2.20 -13.54 4.51
N LEU A 371 -2.52 -14.41 3.54
CA LEU A 371 -2.20 -14.18 2.14
C LEU A 371 -3.45 -14.05 1.27
N VAL A 372 -3.24 -13.54 0.06
CA VAL A 372 -4.28 -13.35 -0.96
C VAL A 372 -3.89 -13.98 -2.30
N ILE A 373 -4.90 -14.23 -3.13
CA ILE A 373 -4.72 -14.54 -4.55
C ILE A 373 -5.59 -13.61 -5.40
N ASP A 374 -5.03 -13.18 -6.53
CA ASP A 374 -5.77 -12.40 -7.52
C ASP A 374 -6.83 -13.26 -8.20
N VAL A 375 -7.95 -12.62 -8.49
CA VAL A 375 -9.04 -13.22 -9.22
C VAL A 375 -8.77 -13.06 -10.73
N LYS A 376 -8.71 -14.17 -11.46
CA LYS A 376 -8.57 -14.17 -12.94
C LYS A 376 -9.84 -13.78 -13.67
#